data_AF-A0A6H5JC65-F1
#
_entry.id   AF-A0A6H5JC65-F1
#
_cell.length_a   1.000
_cell.length_b   1.000
_cell.length_c   1.000
_cell.angle_alpha   90.00
_cell.angle_beta   90.00
_cell.angle_gamma   90.00
#
_symmetry.space_group_name_H-M   'P 1'
#
loop_
_entity.id
_entity.type
_entity.pdbx_description
1 polymer ?
#
loop_
_entity_poly.entity_id
_entity_poly.type
_entity_poly.pdbx_seq_one_letter_code
_entity_poly.pdbx_strand_id
1 'polypeptide(L)'
;MLPTSIPDASGNEKSGLDMYFLEQDGGTFKATVRTCRDRRAITCTHVCTKLSRPTAPNLFRSSRPNENLSHFMFALWRRSFLFSTKVFYKPYFYVLVKEERHIQDCIQCIRRRFEDSAVEVTVVDKEDLDMPNHLSGKLRRFLKLSFHSVADLMEVKRALMPTIQANKTRAEAQDAYMHAEAREQQPSDFLSVLVDAREYDVPYYVRCSIDLDIRLPMFFGW
;
A
#
# COMPACT_ATOMS: atom_id res chain seq x y z
N MET A 1 -10.27 7.81 11.35
CA MET A 1 -9.55 7.47 10.10
C MET A 1 -10.52 7.64 8.95
N LEU A 2 -10.07 8.18 7.82
CA LEU A 2 -10.88 8.19 6.59
C LEU A 2 -11.16 6.73 6.15
N PRO A 3 -12.35 6.43 5.61
CA PRO A 3 -12.63 5.10 5.09
C PRO A 3 -11.65 4.81 3.94
N THR A 4 -10.80 3.80 4.09
CA THR A 4 -9.85 3.36 3.07
C THR A 4 -10.40 2.19 2.23
N SER A 5 -11.63 1.75 2.49
CA SER A 5 -12.29 0.66 1.76
C SER A 5 -13.28 1.25 0.76
N ILE A 6 -13.09 0.94 -0.51
CA ILE A 6 -13.88 1.44 -1.64
C ILE A 6 -14.31 0.22 -2.48
N PRO A 7 -15.59 0.08 -2.86
CA PRO A 7 -16.01 -1.01 -3.74
C PRO A 7 -15.44 -0.81 -5.14
N ASP A 8 -14.89 -1.87 -5.71
CA ASP A 8 -14.43 -1.90 -7.10
C ASP A 8 -15.60 -2.07 -8.09
N ALA A 9 -15.29 -2.14 -9.39
CA ALA A 9 -16.29 -2.31 -10.44
C ALA A 9 -17.07 -3.64 -10.35
N SER A 10 -16.53 -4.62 -9.61
CA SER A 10 -17.15 -5.92 -9.35
C SER A 10 -17.91 -5.95 -8.01
N GLY A 11 -17.89 -4.86 -7.24
CA GLY A 11 -18.52 -4.75 -5.93
C GLY A 11 -17.68 -5.25 -4.77
N ASN A 12 -16.43 -5.69 -5.00
CA ASN A 12 -15.54 -6.14 -3.94
C ASN A 12 -14.91 -4.95 -3.22
N GLU A 13 -14.91 -4.97 -1.89
CA GLU A 13 -14.22 -3.93 -1.12
C GLU A 13 -12.70 -4.05 -1.29
N LYS A 14 -12.09 -2.97 -1.77
CA LYS A 14 -10.64 -2.86 -1.95
C LYS A 14 -10.13 -1.59 -1.32
N SER A 15 -8.85 -1.59 -0.98
CA SER A 15 -8.23 -0.36 -0.55
C SER A 15 -8.03 0.64 -1.68
N GLY A 16 -8.44 1.87 -1.41
CA GLY A 16 -8.31 2.97 -2.34
C GLY A 16 -8.36 4.34 -1.68
N LEU A 17 -7.98 5.35 -2.45
CA LEU A 17 -8.03 6.76 -2.07
C LEU A 17 -9.03 7.51 -2.96
N ASP A 18 -9.90 8.29 -2.32
CA ASP A 18 -10.68 9.32 -3.00
C ASP A 18 -9.82 10.59 -3.12
N MET A 19 -9.53 11.00 -4.35
CA MET A 19 -8.78 12.22 -4.64
C MET A 19 -9.73 13.27 -5.19
N TYR A 20 -9.68 14.46 -4.60
CA TYR A 20 -10.47 15.60 -5.00
C TYR A 20 -9.59 16.61 -5.75
N PHE A 21 -10.04 17.05 -6.92
CA PHE A 21 -9.37 18.08 -7.72
C PHE A 21 -10.14 19.39 -7.62
N LEU A 22 -9.42 20.46 -7.33
CA LEU A 22 -9.93 21.82 -7.33
C LEU A 22 -9.50 22.52 -8.61
N GLU A 23 -10.49 23.11 -9.27
CA GLU A 23 -10.32 23.88 -10.50
C GLU A 23 -10.01 25.34 -10.14
N GLN A 24 -8.89 25.88 -10.61
CA GLN A 24 -8.51 27.27 -10.35
C GLN A 24 -9.21 28.26 -11.30
N ASP A 25 -9.57 27.85 -12.52
CA ASP A 25 -9.94 28.76 -13.63
C ASP A 25 -11.28 28.49 -14.35
N GLY A 26 -12.16 27.61 -13.86
CA GLY A 26 -13.54 27.45 -14.35
C GLY A 26 -13.74 26.89 -15.78
N GLY A 27 -12.74 26.20 -16.35
CA GLY A 27 -12.85 25.44 -17.60
C GLY A 27 -12.93 23.91 -17.41
N THR A 28 -13.91 23.26 -18.05
CA THR A 28 -14.10 21.80 -17.98
C THR A 28 -12.86 21.01 -18.43
N PHE A 29 -12.25 20.25 -17.52
CA PHE A 29 -11.21 19.27 -17.84
C PHE A 29 -11.68 17.84 -17.57
N LYS A 30 -11.16 16.89 -18.35
CA LYS A 30 -11.32 15.45 -18.13
C LYS A 30 -9.99 14.90 -17.59
N ALA A 31 -9.87 14.75 -16.27
CA ALA A 31 -8.71 14.07 -15.69
C ALA A 31 -8.87 12.55 -15.86
N THR A 32 -7.98 11.94 -16.64
CA THR A 32 -7.90 10.48 -16.74
C THR A 32 -6.71 10.02 -15.91
N VAL A 33 -6.96 9.55 -14.70
CA VAL A 33 -5.92 8.90 -13.89
C VAL A 33 -5.69 7.50 -14.46
N ARG A 34 -4.57 7.31 -15.15
CA ARG A 34 -4.11 5.99 -15.57
C ARG A 34 -3.02 5.55 -14.61
N THR A 35 -3.30 4.49 -13.85
CA THR A 35 -2.26 3.75 -13.15
C THR A 35 -1.55 2.90 -14.20
N CYS A 36 -0.33 3.29 -14.60
CA CYS A 36 0.48 2.47 -15.48
C CYS A 36 0.98 1.24 -14.70
N ARG A 37 0.86 0.03 -15.27
CA ARG A 37 1.44 -1.19 -14.68
C ARG A 37 2.96 -1.09 -14.50
N ASP A 38 3.61 -0.19 -15.24
CA ASP A 38 5.05 0.06 -15.20
C ASP A 38 5.35 1.45 -14.62
N ARG A 39 5.44 1.54 -13.28
CA ARG A 39 6.09 2.55 -12.41
C ARG A 39 6.57 3.90 -12.98
N ARG A 40 5.82 4.60 -13.82
CA ARG A 40 6.21 5.95 -14.28
C ARG A 40 4.99 6.85 -14.39
N ALA A 41 4.75 7.58 -13.30
CA ALA A 41 3.89 8.73 -13.15
C ALA A 41 2.37 8.50 -13.29
N ILE A 42 1.62 9.18 -12.41
CA ILE A 42 0.27 9.63 -12.75
C ILE A 42 0.43 10.84 -13.69
N THR A 43 0.41 10.60 -15.00
CA THR A 43 0.27 11.70 -15.96
C THR A 43 -1.17 12.20 -15.95
N CYS A 44 -1.40 13.38 -15.38
CA CYS A 44 -2.57 14.18 -15.69
C CYS A 44 -2.37 14.76 -17.10
N THR A 45 -2.87 14.09 -18.14
CA THR A 45 -2.89 14.67 -19.47
C THR A 45 -3.99 15.72 -19.57
N HIS A 46 -3.57 16.95 -19.85
CA HIS A 46 -4.45 18.06 -20.20
C HIS A 46 -5.14 17.73 -21.54
N VAL A 47 -6.37 17.21 -21.48
CA VAL A 47 -7.21 17.08 -22.69
C VAL A 47 -8.16 18.27 -22.70
N CYS A 48 -7.72 19.37 -23.31
CA CYS A 48 -8.57 20.50 -23.65
C CYS A 48 -9.41 20.14 -24.88
N THR A 49 -10.39 19.25 -24.74
CA THR A 49 -11.42 19.11 -25.78
C THR A 49 -12.50 20.13 -25.50
N LYS A 50 -12.49 21.23 -26.26
CA LYS A 50 -13.70 22.01 -26.52
C LYS A 50 -14.75 21.03 -27.08
N LEU A 51 -15.60 20.49 -26.21
CA LEU A 51 -16.71 19.64 -26.59
C LEU A 51 -17.78 20.53 -27.23
N SER A 52 -17.67 20.73 -28.54
CA SER A 52 -18.88 20.83 -29.37
C SER A 52 -19.66 19.52 -29.18
N ARG A 53 -20.91 19.65 -28.73
CA ARG A 53 -21.87 18.56 -28.43
C ARG A 53 -21.70 17.37 -29.39
N PRO A 54 -21.82 16.14 -28.88
CA PRO A 54 -23.06 15.42 -29.20
C PRO A 54 -23.61 14.51 -28.09
N THR A 55 -24.94 14.40 -28.13
CA THR A 55 -25.86 13.30 -27.75
C THR A 55 -25.40 12.19 -26.79
N ALA A 56 -26.22 12.01 -25.75
CA ALA A 56 -26.38 10.92 -24.76
C ALA A 56 -26.24 9.47 -25.35
N PRO A 57 -26.10 8.38 -24.54
CA PRO A 57 -26.60 8.24 -23.16
C PRO A 57 -25.76 7.44 -22.14
N ASN A 58 -26.10 7.65 -20.86
CA ASN A 58 -25.97 6.75 -19.71
C ASN A 58 -24.58 6.18 -19.36
N LEU A 59 -23.87 6.79 -18.40
CA LEU A 59 -23.19 6.11 -17.27
C LEU A 59 -22.48 7.14 -16.38
N PHE A 60 -23.19 7.90 -15.55
CA PHE A 60 -22.57 8.60 -14.42
C PHE A 60 -23.61 8.78 -13.34
N ARG A 61 -23.48 8.01 -12.26
CA ARG A 61 -24.34 8.14 -11.07
C ARG A 61 -23.58 8.99 -10.06
N SER A 62 -23.91 10.28 -10.01
CA SER A 62 -23.44 11.18 -8.96
C SER A 62 -24.16 10.83 -7.64
N SER A 63 -23.44 10.39 -6.63
CA SER A 63 -23.95 10.31 -5.25
C SER A 63 -23.60 11.60 -4.52
N ARG A 64 -24.61 12.32 -4.00
CA ARG A 64 -24.43 13.52 -3.18
C ARG A 64 -23.80 13.13 -1.82
N PRO A 65 -22.84 13.90 -1.27
CA PRO A 65 -22.31 13.65 0.07
C PRO A 65 -23.27 14.18 1.16
N ASN A 66 -23.28 13.49 2.31
CA ASN A 66 -24.10 13.76 3.50
C ASN A 66 -23.88 15.16 4.12
N GLU A 67 -24.93 15.69 4.74
CA GLU A 67 -25.18 17.10 5.06
C GLU A 67 -24.43 17.71 6.28
N ASN A 68 -23.37 17.08 6.80
CA ASN A 68 -22.66 17.59 8.00
C ASN A 68 -21.34 18.35 7.70
N LEU A 69 -21.06 18.71 6.45
CA LEU A 69 -19.89 19.52 6.02
C LEU A 69 -20.25 21.00 5.80
N SER A 70 -21.24 21.50 6.53
CA SER A 70 -22.07 22.65 6.14
C SER A 70 -21.45 24.04 6.32
N HIS A 71 -20.24 24.23 6.85
CA HIS A 71 -19.68 25.59 7.02
C HIS A 71 -18.27 25.84 6.45
N PHE A 72 -17.41 24.82 6.29
CA PHE A 72 -16.05 25.05 5.77
C PHE A 72 -15.98 25.12 4.23
N MET A 73 -17.04 24.69 3.55
CA MET A 73 -17.11 24.58 2.08
C MET A 73 -17.64 25.84 1.38
N PHE A 74 -18.08 26.85 2.14
CA PHE A 74 -18.78 28.04 1.60
C PHE A 74 -17.88 29.09 0.92
N ALA A 75 -16.55 29.10 1.15
CA ALA A 75 -15.69 30.19 0.68
C ALA A 75 -14.96 29.96 -0.67
N LEU A 76 -14.88 28.72 -1.16
CA LEU A 76 -14.30 28.40 -2.50
C LEU A 76 -15.38 28.33 -3.60
N TRP A 77 -16.61 28.69 -3.25
CA TRP A 77 -17.81 28.57 -4.06
C TRP A 77 -18.09 29.87 -4.82
N ARG A 78 -17.41 30.13 -5.94
CA ARG A 78 -17.99 31.08 -6.92
C ARG A 78 -18.08 30.61 -8.36
N ARG A 79 -17.49 29.47 -8.72
CA ARG A 79 -17.87 28.59 -9.85
C ARG A 79 -16.75 27.57 -10.05
N SER A 80 -16.83 26.44 -9.37
CA SER A 80 -15.75 25.45 -9.46
C SER A 80 -16.36 24.06 -9.38
N PHE A 81 -16.25 23.31 -10.47
CA PHE A 81 -16.72 21.93 -10.50
C PHE A 81 -15.74 21.07 -9.67
N LEU A 82 -16.20 20.44 -8.60
CA LEU A 82 -15.38 19.48 -7.85
C LEU A 82 -15.41 18.13 -8.59
N PHE A 83 -14.24 17.65 -9.02
CA PHE A 83 -14.10 16.31 -9.57
C PHE A 83 -13.42 15.39 -8.54
N SER A 84 -13.99 14.21 -8.32
CA SER A 84 -13.37 13.17 -7.48
C SER A 84 -13.02 11.95 -8.32
N THR A 85 -11.85 11.35 -8.10
CA THR A 85 -11.48 10.06 -8.69
C THR A 85 -10.97 9.09 -7.65
N LYS A 86 -11.08 7.80 -7.94
CA LYS A 86 -10.70 6.69 -7.06
C LYS A 86 -9.41 6.06 -7.54
N VAL A 87 -8.42 5.98 -6.66
CA VAL A 87 -7.16 5.30 -6.94
C VAL A 87 -7.08 4.06 -6.06
N PHE A 88 -7.12 2.89 -6.68
CA PHE A 88 -6.95 1.61 -5.99
C PHE A 88 -5.47 1.22 -5.93
N TYR A 89 -5.00 0.84 -4.75
CA TYR A 89 -3.63 0.41 -4.54
C TYR A 89 -3.56 -0.67 -3.46
N LYS A 90 -2.81 -1.75 -3.69
CA LYS A 90 -2.72 -2.83 -2.70
C LYS A 90 -1.85 -2.41 -1.51
N PRO A 91 -2.37 -2.36 -0.27
CA PRO A 91 -1.54 -2.20 0.90
C PRO A 91 -0.57 -3.38 1.04
N TYR A 92 0.64 -3.13 1.56
CA TYR A 92 1.65 -4.17 1.75
C TYR A 92 2.62 -3.82 2.88
N PHE A 93 3.32 -4.85 3.37
CA PHE A 93 4.53 -4.71 4.18
C PHE A 93 5.51 -5.84 3.86
N TYR A 94 6.72 -5.79 4.41
CA TYR A 94 7.77 -6.78 4.17
C TYR A 94 8.07 -7.57 5.42
N VAL A 95 8.38 -8.86 5.27
CA VAL A 95 8.92 -9.70 6.33
C VAL A 95 10.23 -10.35 5.89
N LEU A 96 11.10 -10.55 6.86
CA LEU A 96 12.42 -11.15 6.68
C LEU A 96 12.43 -12.57 7.25
N VAL A 97 12.99 -13.49 6.47
CA VAL A 97 13.23 -14.88 6.88
C VAL A 97 14.69 -14.99 7.32
N LYS A 98 14.98 -15.63 8.47
CA LYS A 98 16.36 -15.78 9.00
C LYS A 98 17.27 -16.48 8.00
N GLU A 99 16.78 -17.55 7.39
CA GLU A 99 17.54 -18.40 6.48
C GLU A 99 16.83 -18.49 5.13
N GLU A 100 17.54 -18.16 4.05
CA GLU A 100 16.94 -18.12 2.70
C GLU A 100 16.40 -19.48 2.23
N ARG A 101 16.95 -20.60 2.72
CA ARG A 101 16.46 -21.94 2.37
C ARG A 101 14.99 -22.17 2.75
N HIS A 102 14.48 -21.46 3.77
CA HIS A 102 13.10 -21.61 4.25
C HIS A 102 12.11 -20.69 3.52
N ILE A 103 12.54 -19.90 2.53
CA ILE A 103 11.69 -18.90 1.85
C ILE A 103 10.44 -19.54 1.23
N GLN A 104 10.58 -20.66 0.51
CA GLN A 104 9.46 -21.30 -0.18
C GLN A 104 8.45 -21.89 0.82
N ASP A 105 8.96 -22.54 1.87
CA ASP A 105 8.12 -23.09 2.94
C ASP A 105 7.38 -21.98 3.72
N CYS A 106 8.05 -20.86 3.98
CA CYS A 106 7.43 -19.67 4.59
C CYS A 106 6.32 -19.10 3.71
N ILE A 107 6.52 -19.00 2.39
CA ILE A 107 5.48 -18.54 1.45
C ILE A 107 4.24 -19.44 1.53
N GLN A 108 4.44 -20.76 1.48
CA GLN A 108 3.33 -21.71 1.56
C GLN A 108 2.64 -21.66 2.93
N CYS A 109 3.42 -21.58 4.01
CA CYS A 109 2.91 -21.47 5.38
C CYS A 109 2.06 -20.20 5.56
N ILE A 110 2.55 -19.04 5.14
CA ILE A 110 1.82 -17.75 5.22
C ILE A 110 0.53 -17.82 4.41
N ARG A 111 0.58 -18.32 3.16
CA ARG A 111 -0.62 -18.45 2.31
C ARG A 111 -1.68 -19.35 2.94
N ARG A 112 -1.27 -20.47 3.54
CA ARG A 112 -2.18 -21.41 4.21
C ARG A 112 -2.73 -20.84 5.52
N ARG A 113 -1.92 -20.10 6.27
CA ARG A 113 -2.32 -19.54 7.57
C ARG A 113 -3.30 -18.37 7.42
N PHE A 114 -3.17 -17.61 6.35
CA PHE A 114 -3.96 -16.40 6.09
C PHE A 114 -4.73 -16.50 4.76
N GLU A 115 -5.31 -17.67 4.50
CA GLU A 115 -6.08 -17.94 3.29
C GLU A 115 -7.29 -17.01 3.17
N ASP A 116 -7.98 -16.76 4.28
CA ASP A 116 -9.15 -15.89 4.36
C ASP A 116 -8.83 -14.42 4.02
N SER A 117 -7.64 -13.94 4.37
CA SER A 117 -7.18 -12.57 4.09
C SER A 117 -6.64 -12.39 2.66
N ALA A 118 -6.67 -13.45 1.83
CA ALA A 118 -6.24 -13.47 0.43
C ALA A 118 -4.87 -12.80 0.20
N VAL A 119 -3.89 -13.14 1.05
CA VAL A 119 -2.54 -12.53 1.01
C VAL A 119 -1.75 -12.95 -0.23
N GLU A 120 -1.28 -11.96 -0.98
CA GLU A 120 -0.34 -12.17 -2.08
C GLU A 120 1.09 -12.05 -1.56
N VAL A 121 1.84 -13.15 -1.60
CA VAL A 121 3.23 -13.19 -1.16
C VAL A 121 4.16 -13.26 -2.38
N THR A 122 5.08 -12.31 -2.48
CA THR A 122 6.12 -12.24 -3.52
C THR A 122 7.50 -12.06 -2.90
N VAL A 123 8.55 -12.56 -3.57
CA VAL A 123 9.93 -12.38 -3.13
C VAL A 123 10.48 -11.11 -3.78
N VAL A 124 11.10 -10.24 -3.00
CA VAL A 124 11.72 -9.00 -3.48
C VAL A 124 13.09 -8.80 -2.87
N ASP A 125 14.03 -8.27 -3.64
CA ASP A 125 15.34 -7.88 -3.14
C ASP A 125 15.32 -6.37 -2.85
N LYS A 126 15.77 -5.97 -1.65
CA LYS A 126 15.80 -4.58 -1.18
C LYS A 126 17.11 -4.24 -0.49
N GLU A 127 17.45 -2.96 -0.50
CA GLU A 127 18.53 -2.43 0.34
C GLU A 127 18.15 -2.57 1.82
N ASP A 128 19.07 -3.08 2.62
CA ASP A 128 18.92 -3.19 4.07
C ASP A 128 20.13 -2.55 4.73
N LEU A 129 19.92 -1.39 5.35
CA LEU A 129 20.98 -0.62 6.01
C LEU A 129 21.49 -1.32 7.29
N ASP A 130 20.70 -2.23 7.85
CA ASP A 130 21.09 -3.00 9.04
C ASP A 130 21.92 -4.25 8.66
N MET A 131 22.06 -4.55 7.36
CA MET A 131 22.85 -5.68 6.90
C MET A 131 24.37 -5.36 6.96
N PRO A 132 25.21 -6.31 7.42
CA PRO A 132 26.66 -6.17 7.32
C PRO A 132 27.09 -5.95 5.87
N ASN A 133 27.98 -4.97 5.65
CA ASN A 133 28.43 -4.57 4.31
C ASN A 133 27.33 -3.97 3.41
N HIS A 134 26.30 -3.32 3.95
CA HIS A 134 25.25 -2.67 3.14
C HIS A 134 25.80 -1.67 2.10
N LEU A 135 26.97 -1.05 2.36
CA LEU A 135 27.63 -0.15 1.41
C LEU A 135 28.16 -0.84 0.14
N SER A 136 28.21 -2.17 0.11
CA SER A 136 28.63 -2.94 -1.07
C SER A 136 27.56 -3.05 -2.16
N GLY A 137 26.35 -2.49 -1.94
CA GLY A 137 25.22 -2.62 -2.84
C GLY A 137 24.55 -4.00 -2.79
N LYS A 138 24.91 -4.85 -1.82
CA LYS A 138 24.22 -6.12 -1.59
C LYS A 138 22.77 -5.86 -1.20
N LEU A 139 21.86 -6.55 -1.88
CA LEU A 139 20.45 -6.55 -1.55
C LEU A 139 20.13 -7.71 -0.62
N ARG A 140 19.15 -7.50 0.25
CA ARG A 140 18.57 -8.52 1.11
C ARG A 140 17.22 -8.96 0.56
N ARG A 141 16.96 -10.25 0.64
CA ARG A 141 15.71 -10.85 0.18
C ARG A 141 14.63 -10.75 1.25
N PHE A 142 13.48 -10.20 0.87
CA PHE A 142 12.29 -10.07 1.71
C PHE A 142 11.10 -10.75 1.05
N LEU A 143 10.13 -11.14 1.88
CA LEU A 143 8.79 -11.49 1.42
C LEU A 143 7.91 -10.23 1.49
N LYS A 144 7.41 -9.79 0.35
CA LYS A 144 6.39 -8.73 0.26
C LYS A 144 5.00 -9.36 0.37
N LEU A 145 4.28 -9.01 1.43
CA LEU A 145 2.90 -9.43 1.67
C LEU A 145 1.98 -8.30 1.22
N SER A 146 1.18 -8.52 0.18
CA SER A 146 0.24 -7.54 -0.38
C SER A 146 -1.20 -8.00 -0.16
N PHE A 147 -2.10 -7.06 0.13
CA PHE A 147 -3.46 -7.35 0.56
C PHE A 147 -4.50 -6.62 -0.31
N HIS A 148 -5.75 -7.06 -0.25
CA HIS A 148 -6.86 -6.41 -0.96
C HIS A 148 -7.35 -5.18 -0.21
N SER A 149 -7.40 -5.24 1.13
CA SER A 149 -7.78 -4.13 2.00
C SER A 149 -6.76 -3.87 3.11
N VAL A 150 -6.84 -2.67 3.71
CA VAL A 150 -6.09 -2.32 4.92
C VAL A 150 -6.58 -3.15 6.12
N ALA A 151 -7.84 -3.60 6.12
CA ALA A 151 -8.37 -4.45 7.18
C ALA A 151 -7.63 -5.80 7.20
N ASP A 152 -7.49 -6.43 6.03
CA ASP A 152 -6.73 -7.69 5.86
C ASP A 152 -5.27 -7.53 6.28
N LEU A 153 -4.63 -6.42 5.87
CA LEU A 153 -3.26 -6.11 6.31
C LEU A 153 -3.19 -6.04 7.83
N MET A 154 -4.14 -5.34 8.47
CA MET A 154 -4.15 -5.16 9.92
C MET A 154 -4.41 -6.46 10.67
N GLU A 155 -5.24 -7.35 10.13
CA GLU A 155 -5.46 -8.70 10.68
C GLU A 155 -4.17 -9.51 10.68
N VAL A 156 -3.54 -9.65 9.50
CA VAL A 156 -2.30 -10.44 9.35
C VAL A 156 -1.16 -9.82 10.15
N LYS A 157 -1.05 -8.48 10.17
CA LYS A 157 -0.08 -7.77 11.00
C LYS A 157 -0.27 -8.07 12.49
N ARG A 158 -1.50 -8.02 13.01
CA ARG A 158 -1.76 -8.32 14.44
C ARG A 158 -1.37 -9.74 14.81
N ALA A 159 -1.55 -10.69 13.89
CA ALA A 159 -1.17 -12.08 14.09
C ALA A 159 0.36 -12.30 14.01
N LEU A 160 1.06 -11.67 13.04
CA LEU A 160 2.47 -11.92 12.79
C LEU A 160 3.42 -11.15 13.71
N MET A 161 3.10 -9.89 14.06
CA MET A 161 4.05 -9.00 14.75
C MET A 161 4.53 -9.55 16.11
N PRO A 162 3.68 -10.10 16.99
CA PRO A 162 4.15 -10.66 18.26
C PRO A 162 5.12 -11.82 18.07
N THR A 163 4.82 -12.72 17.11
CA THR A 163 5.66 -13.87 16.78
C THR A 163 7.01 -13.42 16.23
N ILE A 164 7.02 -12.47 15.29
CA ILE A 164 8.26 -11.92 14.71
C ILE A 164 9.13 -11.28 15.79
N GLN A 165 8.56 -10.50 16.69
CA GLN A 165 9.32 -9.84 17.75
C GLN A 165 9.92 -10.84 18.75
N ALA A 166 9.17 -11.88 19.12
CA ALA A 166 9.67 -12.95 19.97
C ALA A 166 10.80 -13.75 19.29
N ASN A 167 10.63 -14.06 18.00
CA ASN A 167 11.64 -14.74 17.20
C ASN A 167 12.92 -13.92 17.06
N LYS A 168 12.80 -12.60 16.83
CA LYS A 168 13.94 -11.67 16.76
C LYS A 168 14.78 -11.72 18.03
N THR A 169 14.13 -11.54 19.18
CA THR A 169 14.78 -11.58 20.49
C THR A 169 15.45 -12.93 20.74
N ARG A 170 14.78 -14.03 20.37
CA ARG A 170 15.34 -15.39 20.47
C ARG A 170 16.55 -15.60 19.56
N ALA A 171 16.48 -15.11 18.32
CA ALA A 171 17.57 -15.22 17.35
C ALA A 171 18.80 -14.43 17.81
N GLU A 172 18.62 -13.19 18.30
CA GLU A 172 19.69 -12.36 18.84
C GLU A 172 20.35 -13.01 20.07
N ALA A 173 19.55 -13.59 20.98
CA ALA A 173 20.08 -14.32 22.13
C ALA A 173 20.89 -15.55 21.69
N GLN A 174 20.39 -16.34 20.73
CA GLN A 174 21.11 -17.50 20.21
C GLN A 174 22.45 -17.10 19.58
N ASP A 175 22.47 -16.05 18.78
CA ASP A 175 23.68 -15.58 18.10
C ASP A 175 24.72 -15.04 19.12
N ALA A 176 24.28 -14.53 20.29
CA ALA A 176 25.16 -14.06 21.36
C ALA A 176 25.83 -15.19 22.17
N TYR A 177 25.16 -16.33 22.34
CA TYR A 177 25.64 -17.45 23.17
C TYR A 177 26.28 -18.60 22.38
N MET A 178 26.01 -18.71 21.06
CA MET A 178 26.44 -19.86 20.26
C MET A 178 27.68 -19.54 19.39
N HIS A 179 28.86 -19.81 19.93
CA HIS A 179 30.06 -20.23 19.17
C HIS A 179 30.22 -21.77 19.19
N ALA A 180 29.21 -22.51 19.66
CA ALA A 180 29.28 -23.95 19.83
C ALA A 180 28.10 -24.64 19.11
N GLU A 181 28.41 -25.28 17.97
CA GLU A 181 27.66 -26.35 17.29
C GLU A 181 26.14 -26.44 17.58
N ALA A 182 25.37 -25.45 17.12
CA ALA A 182 23.92 -25.62 17.02
C ALA A 182 23.61 -26.62 15.91
N ARG A 183 23.17 -27.84 16.25
CA ARG A 183 22.60 -28.76 15.27
C ARG A 183 21.43 -28.08 14.56
N GLU A 184 21.52 -27.97 13.24
CA GLU A 184 20.45 -27.47 12.38
C GLU A 184 19.23 -28.38 12.49
N GLN A 185 18.29 -28.00 13.34
CA GLN A 185 17.00 -28.67 13.46
C GLN A 185 16.03 -28.00 12.49
N GLN A 186 15.35 -28.80 11.68
CA GLN A 186 14.29 -28.31 10.82
C GLN A 186 13.21 -27.63 11.69
N PRO A 187 12.80 -26.39 11.38
CA PRO A 187 11.81 -25.71 12.17
C PRO A 187 10.47 -26.46 12.11
N SER A 188 9.85 -26.69 13.26
CA SER A 188 8.52 -27.32 13.34
C SER A 188 7.41 -26.41 12.80
N ASP A 189 7.62 -25.10 12.84
CA ASP A 189 6.74 -24.07 12.28
C ASP A 189 7.59 -23.04 11.52
N PHE A 190 7.29 -22.84 10.24
CA PHE A 190 8.00 -21.87 9.40
C PHE A 190 7.67 -20.41 9.73
N LEU A 191 6.66 -20.12 10.57
CA LEU A 191 6.50 -18.78 11.13
C LEU A 191 7.57 -18.45 12.19
N SER A 192 8.19 -19.47 12.80
CA SER A 192 9.22 -19.30 13.84
C SER A 192 10.57 -18.80 13.31
N VAL A 193 10.76 -18.83 11.98
CA VAL A 193 11.96 -18.34 11.29
C VAL A 193 11.80 -16.94 10.71
N LEU A 194 10.62 -16.32 10.86
CA LEU A 194 10.41 -14.91 10.54
C LEU A 194 11.02 -14.05 11.66
N VAL A 195 11.98 -13.20 11.31
CA VAL A 195 12.82 -12.49 12.31
C VAL A 195 12.66 -10.99 12.30
N ASP A 196 12.10 -10.41 11.24
CA ASP A 196 11.88 -8.97 11.18
C ASP A 196 10.73 -8.61 10.24
N ALA A 197 10.16 -7.43 10.45
CA ALA A 197 9.15 -6.86 9.57
C ALA A 197 9.51 -5.40 9.26
N ARG A 198 9.36 -4.98 8.01
CA ARG A 198 9.67 -3.63 7.55
C ARG A 198 8.44 -2.96 6.96
N GLU A 199 8.35 -1.66 7.21
CA GLU A 199 7.34 -0.76 6.66
C GLU A 199 5.89 -1.17 6.95
N TYR A 200 5.66 -1.86 8.07
CA TYR A 200 4.34 -2.35 8.53
C TYR A 200 3.49 -1.26 9.22
N ASP A 201 4.06 -0.10 9.46
CA ASP A 201 3.52 1.05 10.17
C ASP A 201 3.28 2.26 9.25
N VAL A 202 3.66 2.17 7.96
CA VAL A 202 3.43 3.21 6.97
C VAL A 202 1.93 3.40 6.73
N PRO A 203 1.34 4.58 6.98
CA PRO A 203 -0.07 4.82 6.71
C PRO A 203 -0.39 4.66 5.23
N TYR A 204 -1.56 4.08 4.92
CA TYR A 204 -1.92 3.72 3.55
C TYR A 204 -1.89 4.89 2.56
N TYR A 205 -2.35 6.08 2.96
CA TYR A 205 -2.32 7.25 2.08
C TYR A 205 -0.88 7.73 1.79
N VAL A 206 0.03 7.62 2.76
CA VAL A 206 1.45 7.95 2.60
C VAL A 206 2.09 6.97 1.62
N ARG A 207 1.82 5.67 1.81
CA ARG A 207 2.25 4.61 0.90
C ARG A 207 1.87 4.89 -0.54
N CYS A 208 0.59 5.16 -0.79
CA CYS A 208 0.10 5.46 -2.13
C CYS A 208 0.76 6.72 -2.71
N SER A 209 0.95 7.75 -1.89
CA SER A 209 1.55 9.01 -2.34
C SER A 209 3.00 8.81 -2.77
N ILE A 210 3.77 8.03 -2.02
CA ILE A 210 5.17 7.70 -2.34
C ILE A 210 5.24 6.83 -3.60
N ASP A 211 4.51 5.72 -3.61
CA ASP A 211 4.67 4.69 -4.66
C ASP A 211 4.12 5.14 -6.01
N LEU A 212 3.07 5.97 -6.01
CA LEU A 212 2.45 6.51 -7.21
C LEU A 212 2.99 7.91 -7.58
N ASP A 213 3.98 8.41 -6.83
CA ASP A 213 4.57 9.76 -6.95
C ASP A 213 3.50 10.85 -7.02
N ILE A 214 2.52 10.77 -6.12
CA ILE A 214 1.44 11.75 -6.01
C ILE A 214 1.85 12.80 -4.99
N ARG A 215 1.99 14.03 -5.47
CA ARG A 215 2.35 15.18 -4.65
C ARG A 215 1.15 16.10 -4.60
N LEU A 216 0.70 16.44 -3.39
CA LEU A 216 -0.20 17.57 -3.23
C LEU A 216 0.57 18.84 -3.60
N PRO A 217 -0.03 19.80 -4.33
CA PRO A 217 0.61 21.07 -4.59
C PRO A 217 0.94 21.72 -3.24
N MET A 218 2.22 21.99 -3.04
CA MET A 218 2.73 22.73 -1.88
C MET A 218 2.35 24.19 -2.12
N PHE A 219 1.37 24.71 -1.39
CA PHE A 219 1.10 26.14 -1.38
C PHE A 219 2.24 26.84 -0.63
N PHE A 220 3.19 27.43 -1.36
CA PHE A 220 4.02 28.50 -0.82
C PHE A 220 3.19 29.78 -0.88
N GLY A 221 2.65 30.19 0.27
CA GLY A 221 2.05 31.51 0.41
C GLY A 221 3.15 32.57 0.29
N TRP A 222 2.96 33.50 -0.64
CA TRP A 222 3.56 34.83 -0.64
C TRP A 222 2.42 35.84 -0.62
#